data_AF-A0AB39HJY6-F1
#
_entry.id   AF-A0AB39HJY6-F1
#
_cell.length_a   1.000
_cell.length_b   1.000
_cell.length_c   1.000
_cell.angle_alpha   90.00
_cell.angle_beta   90.00
_cell.angle_gamma   90.00
#
_symmetry.space_group_name_H-M   'P 1'
#
loop_
_entity.id
_entity.type
_entity.pdbx_description
1 polymer ?
#
loop_
_entity_poly.entity_id
_entity_poly.type
_entity_poly.pdbx_seq_one_letter_code
_entity_poly.pdbx_strand_id
1 'polypeptide(L)'
;MELTTFTSIWGAIIGALTGSVGAALLGAAIGAGLSALFIVMHETNRERKNRALDLIQEYTSPDYIQLRNEAGQALRKALEEQETPSWDNLYHNLSKEEWQKISKIEHFYKKLNFMVEIGEVDGKYIGKYFEKEFWHWQNSYFSKINIASKKKEMSFSALGFISKL
;
A
#
# COMPACT_ATOMS: atom_id res chain seq x y z
N MET A 1 36.08 9.88 -30.66
CA MET A 1 36.81 9.98 -29.38
C MET A 1 35.98 9.29 -28.29
N GLU A 2 35.66 8.01 -28.49
CA GLU A 2 34.78 7.22 -27.60
C GLU A 2 35.35 5.81 -27.34
N LEU A 3 36.02 5.22 -28.34
CA LEU A 3 36.72 3.92 -28.23
C LEU A 3 37.88 3.91 -27.22
N THR A 4 38.56 5.03 -27.02
CA THR A 4 39.70 5.17 -26.09
C THR A 4 39.26 5.18 -24.62
N THR A 5 38.05 5.67 -24.33
CA THR A 5 37.55 5.75 -22.95
C THR A 5 37.02 4.40 -22.47
N PHE A 6 36.35 3.63 -23.34
CA PHE A 6 35.88 2.28 -23.02
C PHE A 6 37.02 1.28 -22.81
N THR A 7 38.06 1.32 -23.66
CA THR A 7 39.25 0.47 -23.50
C THR A 7 40.05 0.81 -22.24
N SER A 8 40.05 2.07 -21.81
CA SER A 8 40.69 2.51 -20.56
C SER A 8 40.01 1.96 -19.30
N ILE A 9 38.68 1.86 -19.27
CA ILE A 9 37.94 1.33 -18.10
C ILE A 9 38.19 -0.17 -17.95
N TRP A 10 38.12 -0.92 -19.05
CA TRP A 10 38.43 -2.36 -19.05
C TRP A 10 39.91 -2.63 -18.74
N GLY A 11 40.83 -1.81 -19.25
CA GLY A 11 42.25 -1.88 -18.91
C GLY A 11 42.55 -1.61 -17.43
N ALA A 12 41.83 -0.66 -16.81
CA ALA A 12 41.95 -0.38 -15.38
C ALA A 12 41.36 -1.51 -14.51
N ILE A 13 40.25 -2.12 -14.92
CA ILE A 13 39.64 -3.28 -14.23
C ILE A 13 40.56 -4.51 -14.32
N ILE A 14 41.11 -4.80 -15.51
CA ILE A 14 42.06 -5.91 -15.71
C ILE A 14 43.36 -5.64 -14.95
N GLY A 15 43.90 -4.43 -15.00
CA GLY A 15 45.10 -4.03 -14.26
C GLY A 15 44.91 -4.13 -12.74
N ALA A 16 43.75 -3.72 -12.24
CA ALA A 16 43.40 -3.90 -10.84
C ALA A 16 43.25 -5.38 -10.45
N LEU A 17 42.66 -6.22 -11.31
CA LEU A 17 42.54 -7.67 -11.07
C LEU A 17 43.88 -8.42 -11.08
N THR A 18 44.91 -7.90 -11.76
CA THR A 18 46.25 -8.54 -11.83
C THR A 18 47.17 -8.24 -10.63
N GLY A 19 46.88 -7.20 -9.84
CA GLY A 19 47.64 -6.84 -8.64
C GLY A 19 46.87 -7.15 -7.36
N SER A 20 47.51 -7.75 -6.36
CA SER A 20 46.89 -8.09 -5.07
C SER A 20 46.20 -6.91 -4.39
N VAL A 21 46.76 -5.70 -4.54
CA VAL A 21 46.20 -4.44 -3.99
C VAL A 21 45.00 -3.93 -4.80
N GLY A 22 45.04 -4.03 -6.13
CA GLY A 22 43.94 -3.59 -7.00
C GLY A 22 42.71 -4.50 -6.89
N ALA A 23 42.94 -5.81 -6.78
CA ALA A 23 41.89 -6.79 -6.58
C ALA A 23 41.25 -6.64 -5.19
N ALA A 24 42.05 -6.35 -4.16
CA ALA A 24 41.56 -6.04 -2.82
C ALA A 24 40.73 -4.75 -2.78
N LEU A 25 41.13 -3.70 -3.51
CA LEU A 25 40.38 -2.44 -3.59
C LEU A 25 39.05 -2.58 -4.36
N LEU A 26 39.04 -3.30 -5.49
CA LEU A 26 37.82 -3.61 -6.23
C LEU A 26 36.88 -4.49 -5.40
N GLY A 27 37.41 -5.51 -4.74
CA GLY A 27 36.64 -6.38 -3.83
C GLY A 27 36.04 -5.61 -2.67
N ALA A 28 36.78 -4.68 -2.06
CA ALA A 28 36.29 -3.80 -1.01
C ALA A 28 35.20 -2.83 -1.50
N ALA A 29 35.36 -2.24 -2.69
CA ALA A 29 34.36 -1.34 -3.27
C ALA A 29 33.05 -2.05 -3.60
N ILE A 30 33.13 -3.25 -4.20
CA ILE A 30 31.96 -4.08 -4.50
C ILE A 30 31.30 -4.57 -3.21
N GLY A 31 32.10 -5.05 -2.24
CA GLY A 31 31.61 -5.50 -0.94
C GLY A 31 30.90 -4.40 -0.16
N ALA A 32 31.47 -3.18 -0.14
CA ALA A 32 30.87 -2.02 0.50
C ALA A 32 29.59 -1.56 -0.22
N GLY A 33 29.59 -1.55 -1.56
CA GLY A 33 28.42 -1.21 -2.37
C GLY A 33 27.25 -2.17 -2.16
N LEU A 34 27.53 -3.49 -2.16
CA LEU A 34 26.52 -4.50 -1.87
C LEU A 34 26.00 -4.38 -0.44
N SER A 35 26.89 -4.17 0.54
CA SER A 35 26.50 -3.99 1.94
C SER A 35 25.62 -2.76 2.13
N ALA A 36 25.96 -1.63 1.51
CA ALA A 36 25.15 -0.41 1.54
C ALA A 36 23.76 -0.64 0.89
N LEU A 37 23.70 -1.34 -0.24
CA LEU A 37 22.45 -1.70 -0.89
C LEU A 37 21.59 -2.60 0.01
N PHE A 38 22.18 -3.61 0.66
CA PHE A 38 21.48 -4.46 1.63
C PHE A 38 20.96 -3.67 2.83
N ILE A 39 21.75 -2.75 3.38
CA ILE A 39 21.33 -1.89 4.49
C ILE A 39 20.16 -1.01 4.08
N VAL A 40 20.23 -0.34 2.92
CA VAL A 40 19.14 0.49 2.40
C VAL A 40 17.89 -0.34 2.17
N MET A 41 18.01 -1.50 1.51
CA MET A 41 16.88 -2.41 1.30
C MET A 41 16.26 -2.87 2.63
N HIS A 42 17.07 -3.19 3.62
CA HIS A 42 16.61 -3.60 4.94
C HIS A 42 15.88 -2.46 5.66
N GLU A 43 16.44 -1.25 5.63
CA GLU A 43 15.86 -0.06 6.26
C GLU A 43 14.54 0.33 5.59
N THR A 44 14.49 0.36 4.26
CA THR A 44 13.24 0.60 3.51
C THR A 44 12.18 -0.44 3.84
N ASN A 45 12.54 -1.72 3.96
CA ASN A 45 11.60 -2.76 4.37
C ASN A 45 11.13 -2.58 5.82
N ARG A 46 12.00 -2.12 6.71
CA ARG A 46 11.64 -1.80 8.10
C ARG A 46 10.64 -0.64 8.16
N GLU A 47 10.91 0.43 7.42
CA GLU A 47 10.01 1.58 7.32
C GLU A 47 8.64 1.21 6.72
N ARG A 48 8.61 0.38 5.67
CA ARG A 48 7.36 -0.13 5.08
C ARG A 48 6.52 -0.93 6.08
N LYS A 49 7.18 -1.72 6.93
CA LYS A 49 6.51 -2.47 8.00
C LYS A 49 5.99 -1.56 9.11
N ASN A 50 6.78 -0.58 9.52
CA ASN A 50 6.36 0.41 10.53
C ASN A 50 5.13 1.18 10.03
N ARG A 51 5.14 1.64 8.78
CA ARG A 51 3.98 2.31 8.18
C ARG A 51 2.75 1.41 8.06
N ALA A 52 2.95 0.12 7.76
CA ALA A 52 1.86 -0.85 7.80
C ALA A 52 1.29 -1.01 9.22
N LEU A 53 2.16 -1.03 10.24
CA LEU A 53 1.75 -1.09 11.65
C LEU A 53 0.99 0.17 12.07
N ASP A 54 1.42 1.36 11.66
CA ASP A 54 0.73 2.61 11.96
C ASP A 54 -0.71 2.60 11.41
N LEU A 55 -0.92 2.11 10.18
CA LEU A 55 -2.26 1.95 9.59
C LEU A 55 -3.11 0.93 10.34
N ILE A 56 -2.50 -0.15 10.81
CA ILE A 56 -3.19 -1.16 11.64
C ILE A 56 -3.58 -0.54 12.98
N GLN A 57 -2.69 0.21 13.62
CA GLN A 57 -2.96 0.90 14.88
C GLN A 57 -4.04 1.96 14.74
N GLU A 58 -4.01 2.75 13.65
CA GLU A 58 -5.07 3.70 13.31
C GLU A 58 -6.43 2.98 13.24
N TYR A 59 -6.52 1.92 12.45
CA TYR A 59 -7.78 1.19 12.22
C TYR A 59 -8.30 0.43 13.46
N THR A 60 -7.38 0.01 14.33
CA THR A 60 -7.69 -0.71 15.58
C THR A 60 -7.85 0.21 16.78
N SER A 61 -7.63 1.51 16.62
CA SER A 61 -7.86 2.49 17.69
C SER A 61 -9.33 2.53 18.11
N PRO A 62 -9.64 2.81 19.40
CA PRO A 62 -11.01 2.91 19.88
C PRO A 62 -11.86 3.89 19.08
N ASP A 63 -11.30 5.05 18.74
CA ASP A 63 -11.98 6.10 17.97
C ASP A 63 -12.35 5.61 16.57
N TYR A 64 -11.45 4.89 15.93
CA TYR A 64 -11.69 4.36 14.59
C TYR A 64 -12.66 3.18 14.60
N ILE A 65 -12.65 2.35 15.64
CA ILE A 65 -13.66 1.31 15.86
C ILE A 65 -15.06 1.95 15.99
N GLN A 66 -15.19 2.99 16.81
CA GLN A 66 -16.45 3.70 16.96
C GLN A 66 -16.92 4.29 15.63
N LEU A 67 -16.01 4.95 14.91
CA LEU A 67 -16.29 5.50 13.58
C LEU A 67 -16.78 4.43 12.60
N ARG A 68 -16.17 3.24 12.59
CA ARG A 68 -16.60 2.10 11.76
C ARG A 68 -18.00 1.63 12.11
N ASN A 69 -18.29 1.48 13.40
CA ASN A 69 -19.58 1.02 13.87
C ASN A 69 -20.69 2.00 13.49
N GLU A 70 -20.47 3.29 13.71
CA GLU A 70 -21.42 4.35 13.37
C GLU A 70 -21.62 4.47 11.85
N ALA A 71 -20.54 4.40 11.07
CA ALA A 71 -20.63 4.37 9.60
C ALA A 71 -21.42 3.15 9.09
N GLY A 72 -21.17 1.97 9.67
CA GLY A 72 -21.88 0.74 9.33
C GLY A 72 -23.37 0.82 9.66
N GLN A 73 -23.73 1.39 10.81
CA GLN A 73 -25.13 1.62 11.19
C GLN A 73 -25.83 2.59 10.23
N ALA A 74 -25.19 3.72 9.92
CA ALA A 74 -25.73 4.71 8.98
C ALA A 74 -25.94 4.11 7.57
N LEU A 75 -24.97 3.34 7.08
CA LEU A 75 -25.09 2.66 5.79
C LEU A 75 -26.18 1.60 5.80
N ARG A 76 -26.28 0.79 6.85
CA ARG A 76 -27.33 -0.22 6.95
C ARG A 76 -28.72 0.42 6.89
N LYS A 77 -28.93 1.47 7.68
CA LYS A 77 -30.18 2.25 7.66
C LYS A 77 -30.46 2.81 6.27
N ALA A 78 -29.47 3.45 5.65
CA ALA A 78 -29.64 4.02 4.31
C ALA A 78 -29.96 2.97 3.23
N LEU A 79 -29.35 1.78 3.32
CA LEU A 79 -29.63 0.66 2.41
C LEU A 79 -31.02 0.05 2.61
N GLU A 80 -31.59 0.14 3.81
CA GLU A 80 -32.94 -0.32 4.11
C GLU A 80 -34.01 0.72 3.68
N GLU A 81 -33.68 2.02 3.77
CA GLU A 81 -34.62 3.13 3.48
C GLU A 81 -34.61 3.59 2.02
N GLN A 82 -33.50 3.43 1.29
CA GLN A 82 -33.35 3.96 -0.07
C GLN A 82 -33.45 2.85 -1.11
N GLU A 83 -34.35 3.02 -2.09
CA GLU A 83 -34.52 2.08 -3.21
C GLU A 83 -33.26 1.99 -4.09
N THR A 84 -32.53 3.11 -4.23
CA THR A 84 -31.27 3.19 -4.99
C THR A 84 -30.16 3.86 -4.17
N PRO A 85 -29.33 3.10 -3.45
CA PRO A 85 -28.31 3.67 -2.55
C PRO A 85 -27.04 4.04 -3.31
N SER A 86 -27.10 5.04 -4.19
CA SER A 86 -25.93 5.56 -4.92
C SER A 86 -25.11 6.51 -4.02
N TRP A 87 -23.83 6.72 -4.34
CA TRP A 87 -22.97 7.69 -3.64
C TRP A 87 -23.56 9.10 -3.63
N ASP A 88 -24.22 9.48 -4.71
CA ASP A 88 -24.86 10.79 -4.84
C ASP A 88 -26.08 10.90 -3.93
N ASN A 89 -26.92 9.85 -3.91
CA ASN A 89 -28.08 9.78 -3.03
C ASN A 89 -27.67 9.75 -1.55
N LEU A 90 -26.62 9.01 -1.20
CA LEU A 90 -26.07 8.99 0.15
C LEU A 90 -25.55 10.36 0.56
N TYR A 91 -24.88 11.08 -0.34
CA TYR A 91 -24.39 12.44 -0.06
C TYR A 91 -25.53 13.43 0.20
N HIS A 92 -26.63 13.32 -0.54
CA HIS A 92 -27.76 14.24 -0.42
C HIS A 92 -28.73 13.90 0.72
N ASN A 93 -28.90 12.61 1.05
CA ASN A 93 -29.92 12.16 2.00
C ASN A 93 -29.38 11.94 3.42
N LEU A 94 -28.08 11.71 3.59
CA LEU A 94 -27.49 11.54 4.92
C LEU A 94 -27.16 12.87 5.57
N SER A 95 -27.12 12.88 6.90
CA SER A 95 -26.55 14.02 7.61
C SER A 95 -25.08 14.20 7.25
N LYS A 96 -24.60 15.45 7.34
CA LYS A 96 -23.19 15.78 7.09
C LYS A 96 -22.24 14.94 7.92
N GLU A 97 -22.60 14.63 9.17
CA GLU A 97 -21.79 13.85 10.09
C GLU A 97 -21.69 12.38 9.66
N GLU A 98 -22.82 11.74 9.34
CA GLU A 98 -22.84 10.35 8.87
C GLU A 98 -22.09 10.20 7.55
N TRP A 99 -22.30 11.12 6.62
CA TRP A 99 -21.58 11.14 5.34
C TRP A 99 -20.07 11.23 5.54
N GLN A 100 -19.61 12.10 6.47
CA GLN A 100 -18.20 12.23 6.78
C GLN A 100 -17.60 10.94 7.34
N LYS A 101 -18.33 10.22 8.21
CA LYS A 101 -17.87 8.93 8.78
C LYS A 101 -17.74 7.87 7.68
N ILE A 102 -18.74 7.74 6.83
CA ILE A 102 -18.74 6.80 5.69
C ILE A 102 -17.59 7.12 4.72
N SER A 103 -17.44 8.41 4.38
CA SER A 103 -16.38 8.88 3.48
C SER A 103 -14.99 8.59 4.04
N LYS A 104 -14.79 8.70 5.35
CA LYS A 104 -13.52 8.35 5.99
C LYS A 104 -13.17 6.87 5.83
N ILE A 105 -14.15 5.97 5.99
CA ILE A 105 -13.93 4.52 5.76
C ILE A 105 -13.60 4.24 4.30
N GLU A 106 -14.36 4.81 3.36
CA GLU A 106 -14.10 4.63 1.93
C GLU A 106 -12.72 5.16 1.53
N HIS A 107 -12.36 6.34 2.02
CA HIS A 107 -11.07 6.96 1.75
C HIS A 107 -9.90 6.20 2.37
N PHE A 108 -10.08 5.61 3.56
CA PHE A 108 -9.08 4.77 4.19
C PHE A 108 -8.71 3.59 3.30
N TYR A 109 -9.69 2.87 2.74
CA TYR A 109 -9.40 1.74 1.85
C TYR A 109 -8.78 2.18 0.51
N LYS A 110 -9.15 3.35 -0.02
CA LYS A 110 -8.46 3.94 -1.18
C LYS A 110 -7.00 4.26 -0.88
N LYS A 111 -6.74 4.93 0.25
CA LYS A 111 -5.40 5.25 0.75
C LYS A 111 -4.58 3.98 0.94
N LEU A 112 -5.17 2.95 1.56
CA LEU A 112 -4.56 1.65 1.80
C LEU A 112 -4.13 0.99 0.49
N ASN A 113 -5.03 0.90 -0.49
CA ASN A 113 -4.71 0.35 -1.82
C ASN A 113 -3.62 1.13 -2.52
N PHE A 114 -3.72 2.46 -2.53
CA PHE A 114 -2.71 3.32 -3.14
C PHE A 114 -1.33 3.07 -2.52
N MET A 115 -1.22 3.06 -1.19
CA MET A 115 0.04 2.81 -0.47
C MET A 115 0.65 1.44 -0.80
N VAL A 116 -0.18 0.42 -0.96
CA VAL A 116 0.27 -0.93 -1.37
C VAL A 116 0.75 -0.92 -2.82
N GLU A 117 0.04 -0.27 -3.74
CA GLU A 117 0.38 -0.20 -5.16
C GLU A 117 1.73 0.49 -5.40
N ILE A 118 2.00 1.58 -4.69
CA ILE A 118 3.28 2.30 -4.79
C ILE A 118 4.39 1.68 -3.94
N GLY A 119 4.10 0.62 -3.19
CA GLY A 119 5.08 -0.09 -2.37
C GLY A 119 5.57 0.70 -1.15
N GLU A 120 4.79 1.66 -0.65
CA GLU A 120 5.13 2.44 0.56
C GLU A 120 4.85 1.66 1.85
N VAL A 121 4.04 0.60 1.77
CA VAL A 121 3.72 -0.30 2.89
C VAL A 121 3.96 -1.76 2.51
N ASP A 122 4.16 -2.61 3.51
CA ASP A 122 4.27 -4.05 3.32
C ASP A 122 2.90 -4.64 2.93
N GLY A 123 2.71 -4.87 1.62
CA GLY A 123 1.46 -5.41 1.08
C GLY A 123 1.06 -6.77 1.64
N LYS A 124 2.02 -7.61 2.05
CA LYS A 124 1.73 -8.91 2.67
C LYS A 124 1.14 -8.71 4.07
N TYR A 125 1.71 -7.78 4.84
CA TYR A 125 1.23 -7.46 6.17
C TYR A 125 -0.16 -6.82 6.12
N ILE A 126 -0.35 -5.86 5.23
CA ILE A 126 -1.66 -5.24 4.97
C ILE A 126 -2.69 -6.27 4.54
N GLY A 127 -2.35 -7.14 3.57
CA GLY A 127 -3.25 -8.18 3.09
C GLY A 127 -3.75 -9.08 4.23
N LYS A 128 -2.84 -9.58 5.06
CA LYS A 128 -3.19 -10.45 6.18
C LYS A 128 -4.16 -9.80 7.18
N TYR A 129 -3.99 -8.51 7.47
CA TYR A 129 -4.81 -7.81 8.48
C TYR A 129 -6.13 -7.30 7.93
N PHE A 130 -6.14 -6.77 6.71
CA PHE A 130 -7.28 -6.04 6.17
C PHE A 130 -8.14 -6.83 5.19
N GLU A 131 -7.72 -8.00 4.72
CA GLU A 131 -8.49 -8.77 3.73
C GLU A 131 -9.93 -9.03 4.16
N LYS A 132 -10.14 -9.58 5.35
CA LYS A 132 -11.48 -9.89 5.87
C LYS A 132 -12.33 -8.63 6.03
N GLU A 133 -11.73 -7.59 6.58
CA GLU A 133 -12.38 -6.31 6.83
C GLU A 133 -12.78 -5.62 5.51
N PHE A 134 -11.87 -5.58 4.54
CA PHE A 134 -12.12 -5.05 3.21
C PHE A 134 -13.31 -5.75 2.56
N TRP A 135 -13.31 -7.09 2.54
CA TRP A 135 -14.40 -7.85 1.95
C TRP A 135 -15.72 -7.69 2.71
N HIS A 136 -15.68 -7.56 4.03
CA HIS A 136 -16.86 -7.23 4.82
C HIS A 136 -17.48 -5.91 4.35
N TRP A 137 -16.69 -4.85 4.21
CA TRP A 137 -17.18 -3.53 3.75
C TRP A 137 -17.66 -3.55 2.31
N GLN A 138 -16.95 -4.22 1.41
CA GLN A 138 -17.36 -4.34 0.01
C GLN A 138 -18.68 -5.10 -0.13
N ASN A 139 -18.76 -6.31 0.43
CA ASN A 139 -19.91 -7.19 0.24
C ASN A 139 -21.16 -6.68 0.95
N SER A 140 -21.00 -6.08 2.14
CA SER A 140 -22.13 -5.61 2.94
C SER A 140 -22.68 -4.28 2.41
N TYR A 141 -21.82 -3.40 1.91
CA TYR A 141 -22.19 -2.01 1.60
C TYR A 141 -21.69 -1.53 0.22
N PHE A 142 -20.38 -1.41 0.04
CA PHE A 142 -19.82 -0.60 -1.05
C PHE A 142 -20.06 -1.18 -2.45
N SER A 143 -20.12 -2.51 -2.62
CA SER A 143 -20.43 -3.12 -3.91
C SER A 143 -21.79 -2.67 -4.43
N LYS A 144 -22.85 -2.79 -3.61
CA LYS A 144 -24.21 -2.35 -3.97
C LYS A 144 -24.24 -0.86 -4.34
N ILE A 145 -23.54 -0.04 -3.56
CA ILE A 145 -23.47 1.42 -3.76
C ILE A 145 -22.74 1.76 -5.06
N ASN A 146 -21.63 1.08 -5.34
CA ASN A 146 -20.85 1.27 -6.56
C ASN A 146 -21.64 0.87 -7.82
N ILE A 147 -22.35 -0.25 -7.77
CA ILE A 147 -23.25 -0.71 -8.85
C ILE A 147 -24.32 0.35 -9.11
N ALA A 148 -25.04 0.80 -8.06
CA ALA A 148 -26.07 1.83 -8.17
C ALA A 148 -25.51 3.16 -8.72
N SER A 149 -24.25 3.47 -8.40
CA SER A 149 -23.56 4.67 -8.86
C SER A 149 -22.88 4.55 -10.21
N LYS A 150 -22.92 3.37 -10.86
CA LYS A 150 -22.14 3.05 -12.07
C LYS A 150 -20.63 3.34 -11.90
N LYS A 151 -20.10 3.18 -10.68
CA LYS A 151 -18.67 3.34 -10.39
C LYS A 151 -17.99 1.98 -10.37
N LYS A 152 -16.69 1.97 -10.73
CA LYS A 152 -15.86 0.76 -10.65
C LYS A 152 -15.75 0.31 -9.18
N GLU A 153 -15.89 -0.98 -8.94
CA GLU A 153 -15.64 -1.55 -7.62
C GLU A 153 -14.17 -1.37 -7.22
N MET A 154 -13.95 -1.22 -5.93
CA MET A 154 -12.59 -1.13 -5.40
C MET A 154 -11.97 -2.53 -5.44
N SER A 155 -10.76 -2.64 -6.01
CA SER A 155 -9.93 -3.84 -5.87
C SER A 155 -9.24 -3.85 -4.50
N PHE A 156 -8.72 -5.00 -4.06
CA PHE A 156 -7.80 -5.04 -2.92
C PHE A 156 -6.40 -5.41 -3.39
N SER A 157 -5.57 -4.37 -3.61
CA SER A 157 -4.28 -4.50 -4.30
C SER A 157 -3.26 -5.34 -3.50
N ALA A 158 -3.48 -5.49 -2.19
CA ALA A 158 -2.69 -6.37 -1.32
C ALA A 158 -2.84 -7.87 -1.65
N LEU A 159 -3.95 -8.31 -2.26
CA LEU A 159 -4.15 -9.73 -2.64
C LEU A 159 -3.17 -10.18 -3.73
N GLY A 160 -2.76 -9.27 -4.63
CA GLY A 160 -1.76 -9.55 -5.67
C GLY A 160 -0.36 -9.83 -5.12
N PHE A 161 -0.10 -9.50 -3.85
CA PHE A 161 1.16 -9.79 -3.16
C PHE A 161 1.10 -11.07 -2.32
N ILE A 162 -0.10 -11.60 -2.01
CA ILE A 162 -0.28 -12.87 -1.32
C ILE A 162 -0.07 -14.06 -2.27
N SER A 163 -0.41 -13.91 -3.56
CA SER A 163 -0.40 -14.98 -4.57
C SER A 163 0.93 -15.21 -5.29
N LYS A 164 1.99 -14.42 -5.02
CA LYS A 164 3.33 -14.59 -5.63
C LYS A 164 4.26 -15.52 -4.82
N LEU A 165 3.68 -16.50 -4.13
CA LEU A 165 4.37 -17.61 -3.45
C LEU A 165 4.12 -18.91 -4.22
#